data_AF-A0A426TWS3-F1
#
_entry.id   AF-A0A426TWS3-F1
#
_cell.length_a   1.000
_cell.length_b   1.000
_cell.length_c   1.000
_cell.angle_alpha   90.00
_cell.angle_beta   90.00
_cell.angle_gamma   90.00
#
_symmetry.space_group_name_H-M   'P 1'
#
loop_
_entity.id
_entity.type
_entity.pdbx_description
1 polymer ?
#
loop_
_entity_poly.entity_id
_entity_poly.type
_entity_poly.pdbx_seq_one_letter_code
_entity_poly.pdbx_strand_id
1 'polypeptide(L)'
;MTTPEEIEVNIRQLEEQAAATTSGNNPVTPLLDVVRRMILAGFGAFALTRDEAEQFLNRLVERGEIAQKDAQHLIDETVSKFRQVSVSPVSQAEANVNNLSQQVETGLEQLLNRMNIPSKRDIDELSAKIAQLAARVEELRRVGDTKTTE
;
A
#
# COMPACT_ATOMS: atom_id res chain seq x y z
N MET A 1 36.24 11.40 -44.35
CA MET A 1 36.19 12.85 -44.09
C MET A 1 34.75 13.28 -44.27
N THR A 2 34.04 13.46 -43.16
CA THR A 2 32.70 14.07 -43.12
C THR A 2 32.63 14.84 -41.79
N THR A 3 32.09 16.03 -41.88
CA THR A 3 32.34 17.21 -41.02
C THR A 3 31.67 17.18 -39.63
N PRO A 4 32.23 17.86 -38.61
CA PRO A 4 31.86 17.70 -37.19
C PRO A 4 30.75 18.64 -36.66
N GLU A 5 29.70 18.92 -37.44
CA GLU A 5 28.64 19.90 -37.05
C GLU A 5 27.28 19.31 -36.62
N GLU A 6 27.19 18.01 -36.32
CA GLU A 6 25.94 17.40 -35.78
C GLU A 6 25.93 17.23 -34.25
N ILE A 7 26.97 17.68 -33.56
CA ILE A 7 27.11 17.54 -32.09
C ILE A 7 26.70 18.84 -31.39
N GLU A 8 25.57 19.44 -31.76
CA GLU A 8 25.05 20.58 -30.99
C GLU A 8 23.54 20.79 -31.10
N VAL A 9 22.76 19.72 -31.29
CA VAL A 9 21.30 19.83 -31.14
C VAL A 9 20.72 18.59 -30.47
N ASN A 10 21.21 18.22 -29.28
CA ASN A 10 20.36 17.48 -28.35
C ASN A 10 20.78 17.47 -26.87
N ILE A 11 21.06 18.64 -26.30
CA ILE A 11 21.30 18.77 -24.84
C ILE A 11 20.16 19.49 -24.10
N ARG A 12 18.98 19.64 -24.72
CA ARG A 12 17.77 20.14 -24.04
C ARG A 12 16.66 19.10 -23.89
N GLN A 13 16.76 17.94 -24.55
CA GLN A 13 15.74 16.87 -24.44
C GLN A 13 16.02 15.89 -23.28
N LEU A 14 17.15 16.01 -22.58
CA LEU A 14 17.52 15.09 -21.49
C LEU A 14 17.00 15.50 -20.10
N GLU A 15 16.55 16.74 -19.90
CA GLU A 15 16.03 17.19 -18.59
C GLU A 15 14.52 16.97 -18.44
N GLU A 16 13.77 16.96 -19.55
CA GLU A 16 12.31 16.83 -19.55
C GLU A 16 11.83 15.36 -19.50
N GLN A 17 12.72 14.39 -19.71
CA GLN A 17 12.43 12.95 -19.54
C GLN A 17 12.81 12.41 -18.15
N ALA A 18 13.39 13.21 -17.26
CA ALA A 18 13.66 12.81 -15.88
C ALA A 18 12.39 12.67 -15.01
N ALA A 19 11.25 13.18 -15.47
CA ALA A 19 9.97 13.07 -14.75
C ALA A 19 9.13 11.83 -15.14
N ALA A 20 9.48 11.09 -16.20
CA ALA A 20 8.58 10.10 -16.78
C ALA A 20 9.09 8.64 -16.74
N THR A 21 10.32 8.36 -16.31
CA THR A 21 10.86 6.99 -16.35
C THR A 21 11.76 6.67 -15.15
N THR A 22 11.17 6.57 -13.96
CA THR A 22 11.67 5.59 -12.98
C THR A 22 11.14 4.21 -13.40
N SER A 23 11.58 3.74 -14.56
CA SER A 23 11.32 2.37 -15.03
C SER A 23 12.65 1.61 -14.99
N GLY A 24 13.05 1.23 -13.78
CA GLY A 24 14.09 0.25 -13.54
C GLY A 24 13.47 -1.14 -13.59
N ASN A 25 13.87 -1.94 -14.58
CA ASN A 25 13.47 -3.33 -14.84
C ASN A 25 13.19 -4.15 -13.57
N ASN A 26 11.94 -4.21 -13.15
CA ASN A 26 11.42 -5.21 -12.21
C ASN A 26 9.94 -5.46 -12.58
N PRO A 27 9.55 -6.68 -12.97
CA PRO A 27 8.18 -7.00 -13.43
C PRO A 27 7.10 -6.80 -12.35
N VAL A 28 7.50 -6.51 -11.11
CA VAL A 28 6.63 -6.27 -9.96
C VAL A 28 6.10 -4.82 -9.92
N THR A 29 6.79 -3.86 -10.53
CA THR A 29 6.40 -2.43 -10.54
C THR A 29 5.08 -2.13 -11.27
N PRO A 30 4.77 -2.67 -12.46
CA PRO A 30 3.50 -2.37 -13.14
C PRO A 30 2.29 -2.93 -12.39
N LEU A 31 2.41 -4.09 -11.74
CA LEU A 31 1.34 -4.65 -10.91
C LEU A 31 1.08 -3.78 -9.68
N LEU A 32 2.15 -3.33 -9.00
CA LEU A 32 2.05 -2.44 -7.86
C LEU A 32 1.42 -1.09 -8.24
N ASP A 33 1.74 -0.54 -9.40
CA ASP A 33 1.14 0.70 -9.90
C ASP A 33 -0.36 0.55 -10.19
N VAL A 34 -0.77 -0.58 -10.77
CA VAL A 34 -2.19 -0.88 -11.02
C VAL A 34 -2.95 -1.06 -9.71
N VAL A 35 -2.40 -1.81 -8.75
CA VAL A 35 -2.99 -1.99 -7.42
C VAL A 35 -3.09 -0.65 -6.70
N ARG A 36 -2.05 0.18 -6.75
CA ARG A 36 -2.06 1.54 -6.16
C ARG A 36 -3.15 2.41 -6.77
N ARG A 37 -3.31 2.40 -8.11
CA ARG A 37 -4.37 3.15 -8.80
C ARG A 37 -5.76 2.60 -8.47
N MET A 38 -5.92 1.28 -8.38
CA MET A 38 -7.18 0.65 -7.96
C MET A 38 -7.53 1.00 -6.51
N ILE A 39 -6.55 1.01 -5.61
CA ILE A 39 -6.74 1.44 -4.23
C ILE A 39 -7.17 2.91 -4.19
N LEU A 40 -6.49 3.81 -4.92
CA LEU A 40 -6.85 5.24 -4.99
C LEU A 40 -8.25 5.47 -5.58
N ALA A 41 -8.63 4.70 -6.60
CA ALA A 41 -9.95 4.75 -7.22
C ALA A 41 -11.04 4.12 -6.32
N GLY A 42 -10.72 3.02 -5.62
CA GLY A 42 -11.59 2.35 -4.67
C GLY A 42 -11.80 3.16 -3.38
N PHE A 43 -10.81 3.96 -2.98
CA PHE A 43 -10.98 4.97 -1.95
C PHE A 43 -11.82 6.16 -2.39
N GLY A 44 -12.21 6.26 -3.68
CA GLY A 44 -13.41 6.94 -4.21
C GLY A 44 -13.66 8.41 -3.87
N ALA A 45 -12.88 9.02 -3.01
CA ALA A 45 -13.24 10.23 -2.27
C ALA A 45 -12.02 11.04 -1.83
N PHE A 46 -10.79 10.52 -1.96
CA PHE A 46 -9.60 11.32 -1.64
C PHE A 46 -9.36 12.45 -2.66
N ALA A 47 -9.97 12.35 -3.84
CA ALA A 47 -10.01 13.41 -4.84
C ALA A 47 -11.33 14.21 -4.84
N LEU A 48 -12.27 13.93 -3.92
CA LEU A 48 -13.48 14.73 -3.82
C LEU A 48 -13.11 16.09 -3.22
N THR A 49 -12.97 17.09 -4.09
CA THR A 49 -12.72 18.46 -3.65
C THR A 49 -14.00 19.03 -3.03
N ARG A 50 -13.84 20.06 -2.20
CA ARG A 50 -14.98 20.79 -1.63
C ARG A 50 -15.93 21.28 -2.73
N ASP A 51 -15.38 21.74 -3.86
CA ASP A 51 -16.13 22.30 -4.97
C ASP A 51 -16.97 21.24 -5.70
N GLU A 52 -16.44 20.03 -5.92
CA GLU A 52 -17.21 18.92 -6.47
C GLU A 52 -18.33 18.46 -5.52
N ALA A 53 -18.05 18.44 -4.21
CA ALA A 53 -19.04 18.07 -3.19
C ALA A 53 -20.18 19.12 -3.14
N GLU A 54 -19.85 20.40 -3.19
CA GLU A 54 -20.80 21.51 -3.25
C GLU A 54 -21.68 21.43 -4.51
N GLN A 55 -21.10 21.18 -5.69
CA GLN A 55 -21.87 21.02 -6.93
C GLN A 55 -22.74 19.76 -6.96
N PHE A 56 -22.29 18.66 -6.36
CA PHE A 56 -23.11 17.46 -6.22
C PHE A 56 -24.31 17.74 -5.32
N LEU A 57 -24.09 18.27 -4.12
CA LEU A 57 -25.16 18.58 -3.17
C LEU A 57 -26.11 19.65 -3.73
N ASN A 58 -25.64 20.67 -4.44
CA ASN A 58 -26.50 21.68 -5.06
C ASN A 58 -27.43 21.05 -6.11
N ARG A 59 -26.96 20.05 -6.86
CA ARG A 59 -27.82 19.27 -7.78
C ARG A 59 -28.88 18.45 -7.04
N LEU A 60 -28.60 17.95 -5.84
CA LEU A 60 -29.61 17.28 -5.00
C LEU A 60 -30.64 18.29 -4.47
N VAL A 61 -30.23 19.52 -4.13
CA VAL A 61 -31.13 20.60 -3.72
C VAL A 61 -32.05 21.00 -4.86
N GLU A 62 -31.52 21.20 -6.06
CA GLU A 62 -32.30 21.53 -7.26
C GLU A 62 -33.33 20.45 -7.61
N ARG A 63 -32.99 19.18 -7.35
CA ARG A 63 -33.90 18.04 -7.51
C ARG A 63 -34.90 17.88 -6.35
N GLY A 64 -34.78 18.70 -5.30
CA GLY A 64 -35.62 18.65 -4.11
C GLY A 64 -35.38 17.43 -3.21
N GLU A 65 -34.29 16.69 -3.40
CA GLU A 65 -33.94 15.54 -2.56
C GLU A 65 -33.40 15.97 -1.19
N ILE A 66 -32.79 17.16 -1.11
CA ILE A 66 -32.27 17.72 0.15
C ILE A 66 -32.58 19.22 0.25
N ALA A 67 -32.70 19.76 1.47
CA ALA A 67 -32.82 21.20 1.67
C ALA A 67 -31.47 21.91 1.52
N GLN A 68 -31.48 23.15 1.04
CA GLN A 68 -30.24 23.94 0.87
C GLN A 68 -29.47 24.13 2.18
N LYS A 69 -30.19 24.25 3.30
CA LYS A 69 -29.60 24.35 4.64
C LYS A 69 -28.89 23.06 5.06
N ASP A 70 -29.48 21.92 4.72
CA ASP A 70 -28.91 20.61 5.06
C ASP A 70 -27.68 20.31 4.21
N ALA A 71 -27.70 20.71 2.93
CA ALA A 71 -26.54 20.61 2.04
C ALA A 71 -25.31 21.32 2.63
N GLN A 72 -25.46 22.58 3.07
CA GLN A 72 -24.36 23.32 3.70
C GLN A 72 -23.93 22.71 5.03
N HIS A 73 -24.88 22.28 5.85
CA HIS A 73 -24.57 21.61 7.12
C HIS A 73 -23.75 20.33 6.92
N LEU A 74 -24.07 19.52 5.90
CA LEU A 74 -23.32 18.30 5.59
C LEU A 74 -21.87 18.59 5.18
N ILE A 75 -21.63 19.65 4.41
CA ILE A 75 -20.28 20.07 4.02
C ILE A 75 -19.50 20.51 5.26
N ASP A 76 -20.08 21.39 6.08
CA ASP A 76 -19.43 21.91 7.27
C ASP A 76 -19.19 20.82 8.32
N GLU A 77 -20.14 19.89 8.50
CA GLU A 77 -19.99 18.75 9.40
C GLU A 77 -18.89 17.79 8.93
N THR A 78 -18.79 17.55 7.62
CA THR A 78 -17.74 16.68 7.06
C THR A 78 -16.36 17.33 7.20
N VAL A 79 -16.23 18.61 6.86
CA VAL A 79 -14.98 19.37 6.98
C VAL A 79 -14.55 19.51 8.45
N SER A 80 -15.49 19.78 9.35
CA SER A 80 -15.21 19.90 10.78
C SER A 80 -14.83 18.56 11.41
N LYS A 81 -15.52 17.46 11.08
CA LYS A 81 -15.12 16.10 11.48
C LYS A 81 -13.74 15.75 10.96
N PHE A 82 -13.43 16.05 9.70
CA PHE A 82 -12.11 15.77 9.13
C PHE A 82 -11.00 16.55 9.84
N ARG A 83 -11.25 17.84 10.11
CA ARG A 83 -10.33 18.69 10.88
C ARG A 83 -10.21 18.19 12.31
N GLN A 84 -11.29 17.74 12.94
CA GLN A 84 -11.28 17.19 14.29
C GLN A 84 -10.57 15.84 14.37
N VAL A 85 -10.69 14.97 13.36
CA VAL A 85 -9.92 13.72 13.26
C VAL A 85 -8.43 14.00 13.07
N SER A 86 -8.10 15.09 12.36
CA SER A 86 -6.71 15.52 12.16
C SER A 86 -6.10 16.19 13.40
N VAL A 87 -6.94 16.70 14.32
CA VAL A 87 -6.51 17.52 15.49
C VAL A 87 -6.75 16.80 16.83
N SER A 88 -7.62 15.80 16.89
CA SER A 88 -7.77 14.92 18.06
C SER A 88 -6.53 14.03 18.19
N PRO A 89 -6.00 13.86 19.42
CA PRO A 89 -4.75 13.15 19.63
C PRO A 89 -4.87 11.74 19.06
N VAL A 90 -3.88 11.40 18.24
CA VAL A 90 -3.70 10.17 17.48
C VAL A 90 -4.03 8.89 18.30
N SER A 91 -3.94 8.95 19.63
CA SER A 91 -4.15 7.85 20.57
C SER A 91 -5.53 7.17 20.58
N GLN A 92 -6.65 7.89 20.37
CA GLN A 92 -7.98 7.24 20.30
C GLN A 92 -8.30 6.70 18.91
N ALA A 93 -7.77 7.35 17.87
CA ALA A 93 -7.83 6.83 16.51
C ALA A 93 -6.97 5.56 16.41
N GLU A 94 -5.79 5.52 17.03
CA GLU A 94 -4.90 4.35 17.09
C GLU A 94 -5.61 3.11 17.64
N ALA A 95 -6.39 3.22 18.72
CA ALA A 95 -7.08 2.07 19.28
C ALA A 95 -8.10 1.45 18.29
N ASN A 96 -8.84 2.29 17.57
CA ASN A 96 -9.79 1.83 16.55
C ASN A 96 -9.10 1.34 15.28
N VAL A 97 -8.00 1.99 14.89
CA VAL A 97 -7.17 1.58 13.76
C VAL A 97 -6.51 0.24 14.05
N ASN A 98 -6.00 0.00 15.26
CA ASN A 98 -5.39 -1.27 15.66
C ASN A 98 -6.37 -2.45 15.57
N ASN A 99 -7.60 -2.26 16.06
CA ASN A 99 -8.65 -3.29 15.94
C ASN A 99 -9.03 -3.54 14.48
N LEU A 100 -9.11 -2.50 13.66
CA LEU A 100 -9.37 -2.63 12.23
C LEU A 100 -8.22 -3.34 11.50
N SER A 101 -6.97 -2.99 11.81
CA SER A 101 -5.78 -3.62 11.28
C SER A 101 -5.74 -5.11 11.60
N GLN A 102 -6.08 -5.52 12.83
CA GLN A 102 -6.14 -6.95 13.20
C GLN A 102 -7.20 -7.72 12.39
N GLN A 103 -8.37 -7.12 12.15
CA GLN A 103 -9.41 -7.74 11.35
C GLN A 103 -9.01 -7.85 9.87
N VAL A 104 -8.35 -6.81 9.34
CA VAL A 104 -7.81 -6.80 7.97
C VAL A 104 -6.70 -7.83 7.81
N GLU A 105 -5.77 -7.90 8.76
CA GLU A 105 -4.67 -8.89 8.77
C GLU A 105 -5.23 -10.31 8.76
N THR A 106 -6.20 -10.60 9.63
CA THR A 106 -6.85 -11.93 9.70
C THR A 106 -7.55 -12.29 8.39
N GLY A 107 -8.27 -11.33 7.77
CA GLY A 107 -8.92 -11.55 6.49
C GLY A 107 -7.92 -11.76 5.34
N LEU A 108 -6.81 -11.02 5.36
CA LEU A 108 -5.74 -11.16 4.38
C LEU A 108 -5.03 -12.51 4.53
N GLU A 109 -4.70 -12.93 5.75
CA GLU A 109 -4.12 -14.25 6.02
C GLU A 109 -5.04 -15.38 5.53
N GLN A 110 -6.35 -15.30 5.78
CA GLN A 110 -7.32 -16.28 5.29
C GLN A 110 -7.36 -16.34 3.76
N LEU A 111 -7.30 -15.19 3.09
CA LEU A 111 -7.29 -15.12 1.64
C LEU A 111 -6.00 -15.69 1.05
N LEU A 112 -4.84 -15.32 1.62
CA LEU A 112 -3.53 -15.83 1.22
C LEU A 112 -3.47 -17.35 1.38
N ASN A 113 -3.96 -17.89 2.49
CA ASN A 113 -4.08 -19.31 2.72
C ASN A 113 -4.96 -20.00 1.68
N ARG A 114 -6.10 -19.39 1.30
CA ARG A 114 -7.00 -19.93 0.28
C ARG A 114 -6.40 -19.90 -1.13
N MET A 115 -5.49 -18.97 -1.40
CA MET A 115 -4.70 -18.93 -2.64
C MET A 115 -3.41 -19.75 -2.56
N ASN A 116 -3.21 -20.51 -1.48
CA ASN A 116 -2.02 -21.31 -1.24
C ASN A 116 -0.70 -20.50 -1.24
N ILE A 117 -0.79 -19.22 -0.86
CA ILE A 117 0.34 -18.29 -0.72
C ILE A 117 0.75 -18.23 0.75
N PRO A 118 1.95 -18.73 1.12
CA PRO A 118 2.42 -18.67 2.50
C PRO A 118 2.77 -17.24 2.92
N SER A 119 2.46 -16.89 4.18
CA SER A 119 2.83 -15.59 4.74
C SER A 119 4.32 -15.51 5.04
N LYS A 120 4.86 -14.28 5.14
CA LYS A 120 6.24 -14.03 5.58
C LYS A 120 6.54 -14.67 6.94
N ARG A 121 5.59 -14.57 7.89
CA ARG A 121 5.72 -15.12 9.24
C ARG A 121 5.90 -16.63 9.23
N ASP A 122 5.13 -17.33 8.40
CA ASP A 122 5.21 -18.80 8.31
C ASP A 122 6.53 -19.25 7.69
N ILE A 123 7.07 -18.50 6.72
CA ILE A 123 8.40 -18.76 6.13
C ILE A 123 9.49 -18.62 7.20
N ASP A 124 9.43 -17.57 8.00
CA ASP A 124 10.43 -17.30 9.05
C ASP A 124 10.36 -18.38 10.15
N GLU A 125 9.15 -18.76 10.58
CA GLU A 125 8.94 -19.83 11.57
C GLU A 125 9.47 -21.18 11.06
N LEU A 126 9.20 -21.52 9.80
CA LEU A 126 9.70 -22.76 9.21
C LEU A 126 11.22 -22.72 9.04
N SER A 127 11.79 -21.58 8.66
CA SER A 127 13.24 -21.39 8.56
C SER A 127 13.94 -21.62 9.90
N ALA A 128 13.36 -21.12 10.99
CA ALA A 128 13.86 -21.36 12.34
C ALA A 128 13.80 -22.85 12.72
N LYS A 129 12.68 -23.54 12.42
CA LYS A 129 12.55 -24.98 12.66
C LYS A 129 13.55 -25.80 11.84
N ILE A 130 13.81 -25.42 10.59
CA ILE A 130 14.82 -26.05 9.73
C ILE A 130 16.22 -25.86 10.33
N ALA A 131 16.57 -24.65 10.78
CA ALA A 131 17.86 -24.38 11.42
C ALA A 131 18.04 -25.22 12.70
N GLN A 132 17.00 -25.34 13.52
CA GLN A 132 17.03 -26.17 14.72
C GLN A 132 17.19 -27.66 14.38
N LEU A 133 16.50 -28.14 13.35
CA LEU A 133 16.60 -29.53 12.92
C LEU A 133 17.99 -29.82 12.34
N ALA A 134 18.53 -28.91 11.53
CA ALA A 134 19.89 -29.01 10.99
C ALA A 134 20.94 -29.11 12.12
N ALA A 135 20.79 -28.29 13.17
CA ALA A 135 21.68 -28.37 14.33
C ALA A 135 21.61 -29.72 15.06
N ARG A 136 20.40 -30.27 15.24
CA ARG A 136 20.22 -31.60 15.86
C ARG A 136 20.76 -32.74 15.01
N VAL A 137 20.61 -32.65 13.68
CA VAL A 137 21.18 -33.65 12.76
C VAL A 137 22.70 -33.63 12.81
N GLU A 138 23.31 -32.44 12.86
CA GLU A 138 24.77 -32.31 12.98
C GLU A 138 25.28 -32.84 14.33
N GLU A 139 24.57 -32.57 15.42
CA GLU A 139 24.90 -33.12 16.74
C GLU A 139 24.84 -34.66 16.75
N LEU A 140 23.78 -35.26 16.20
CA LEU A 140 23.64 -36.71 16.10
C LEU A 140 24.71 -37.33 15.21
N ARG A 141 25.06 -36.68 14.09
CA ARG A 141 26.15 -37.12 13.22
C ARG A 141 27.49 -37.12 13.96
N ARG A 142 27.78 -36.06 14.71
CA ARG A 142 29.01 -35.96 15.51
C ARG A 142 29.09 -37.06 16.59
N VAL A 143 27.96 -37.37 17.25
CA VAL A 143 27.89 -38.46 18.23
C VAL A 143 28.04 -39.84 17.57
N GLY A 144 27.52 -40.02 16.35
CA GLY A 144 27.68 -41.24 15.55
C GLY A 144 29.13 -41.52 15.15
N ASP A 145 29.86 -40.50 14.71
CA ASP A 145 31.29 -40.63 14.35
C ASP A 145 32.14 -41.01 15.57
N THR A 146 31.86 -40.45 16.75
CA THR A 146 32.63 -40.76 17.97
C THR A 146 32.48 -42.21 18.48
N LYS A 147 31.39 -42.90 18.12
CA LYS A 147 31.14 -44.30 18.54
C LYS A 147 31.73 -45.35 17.61
N THR A 148 32.20 -44.96 16.42
CA THR A 148 32.75 -45.89 15.40
C THR A 148 34.29 -45.97 15.46
N THR A 149 34.92 -45.05 16.19
CA THR A 149 36.38 -44.98 16.38
C THR A 149 36.88 -45.60 17.69
N GLU A 150 36.04 -46.31 18.44
CA GLU A 150 36.42 -47.07 19.66
C GLU A 150 36.31 -48.58 19.44
#